data_AF-R7C7Z3-F1
#
_entry.id   AF-R7C7Z3-F1
#
_cell.length_a   1.000
_cell.length_b   1.000
_cell.length_c   1.000
_cell.angle_alpha   90.00
_cell.angle_beta   90.00
_cell.angle_gamma   90.00
#
_symmetry.space_group_name_H-M   'P 1'
#
loop_
_entity.id
_entity.type
_entity.pdbx_description
1 polymer ?
#
loop_
_entity_poly.entity_id
_entity_poly.type
_entity_poly.pdbx_seq_one_letter_code
_entity_poly.pdbx_strand_id
1 'polypeptide(L)'
;MKKKENGSMTVEASICLPVFLFAMILIGYLGQMIRCQDEVQSALSRVAKEAAAEYGMSKSNTIKSQAYYLAKMSLYLEGSAGKITFFQSRLLKENDEIDLIAGFRVKTPFSIFSLGSYQFRQRVHTRAFTGVERREKENEKDCVVYLTETGTVYHRSLDCSYLKLTISKVLYRDLVNLRNSSGGKYKICERCCHGITPQDGEEVYITIYGDRYHKSRTCSGLKRTIREIMLSQVGNRAPCSKCGGKEK
;
A
#
# COMPACT_ATOMS: atom_id res chain seq x y z
N MET A 1 -87.81 -7.81 -28.88
CA MET A 1 -86.97 -7.22 -27.81
C MET A 1 -85.95 -8.25 -27.35
N LYS A 2 -84.67 -8.08 -27.68
CA LYS A 2 -83.61 -8.96 -27.15
C LYS A 2 -83.38 -8.61 -25.68
N LYS A 3 -83.50 -9.59 -24.78
CA LYS A 3 -83.17 -9.45 -23.36
C LYS A 3 -81.69 -9.04 -23.23
N LYS A 4 -81.42 -7.92 -22.55
CA LYS A 4 -80.07 -7.60 -22.05
C LYS A 4 -79.77 -8.59 -20.93
N GLU A 5 -78.76 -9.42 -21.12
CA GLU A 5 -78.30 -10.34 -20.08
C GLU A 5 -77.55 -9.56 -19.00
N ASN A 6 -78.07 -9.61 -17.77
CA ASN A 6 -77.60 -8.82 -16.61
C ASN A 6 -76.33 -9.38 -15.94
N GLY A 7 -75.48 -10.08 -16.70
CA GLY A 7 -74.28 -10.76 -16.18
C GLY A 7 -72.93 -10.17 -16.65
N SER A 8 -72.90 -9.14 -17.51
CA SER A 8 -71.62 -8.68 -18.09
C SER A 8 -70.65 -8.12 -17.04
N MET A 9 -71.13 -7.42 -16.01
CA MET A 9 -70.27 -6.84 -14.97
C MET A 9 -69.53 -7.90 -14.14
N THR A 10 -70.12 -9.07 -13.87
CA THR A 10 -69.47 -10.14 -13.11
C THR A 10 -68.47 -10.92 -13.95
N VAL A 11 -68.74 -11.08 -15.26
CA VAL A 11 -67.83 -11.72 -16.22
C VAL A 11 -66.62 -10.82 -16.49
N GLU A 12 -66.82 -9.51 -16.63
CA GLU A 12 -65.72 -8.55 -16.76
C GLU A 12 -64.85 -8.54 -15.50
N ALA A 13 -65.47 -8.48 -14.31
CA ALA A 13 -64.74 -8.51 -13.04
C ALA A 13 -63.94 -9.81 -12.82
N SER A 14 -64.49 -10.96 -13.23
CA SER A 14 -63.83 -12.27 -13.06
C SER A 14 -62.59 -12.45 -13.95
N ILE A 15 -62.44 -11.66 -15.01
CA ILE A 15 -61.25 -11.64 -15.87
C ILE A 15 -60.30 -10.51 -15.48
N CYS A 16 -60.83 -9.32 -15.17
CA CYS A 16 -60.01 -8.16 -14.80
C CYS A 16 -59.18 -8.41 -13.54
N LEU A 17 -59.75 -9.02 -12.50
CA LEU A 17 -59.03 -9.22 -11.24
C LEU A 17 -57.83 -10.19 -11.38
N PRO A 18 -57.95 -11.39 -11.98
CA PRO A 18 -56.80 -12.27 -12.19
C PRO A 18 -55.71 -11.63 -13.07
N VAL A 19 -56.08 -10.91 -14.13
CA VAL A 19 -55.12 -10.23 -15.01
C VAL A 19 -54.37 -9.14 -14.25
N PHE A 20 -55.07 -8.36 -13.43
CA PHE A 20 -54.46 -7.35 -12.58
C PHE A 20 -53.49 -7.96 -11.56
N LEU A 21 -53.90 -9.02 -10.86
CA LEU A 21 -53.04 -9.73 -9.90
C LEU A 21 -51.80 -10.33 -10.58
N PHE A 22 -51.98 -10.93 -11.77
CA PHE A 22 -50.88 -11.43 -12.56
C PHE A 22 -49.88 -10.33 -12.93
N ALA A 23 -50.36 -9.16 -13.36
CA ALA A 23 -49.51 -8.02 -13.66
C ALA A 23 -48.73 -7.53 -12.43
N MET A 24 -49.38 -7.44 -11.26
CA MET A 24 -48.72 -7.05 -10.00
C MET A 24 -47.63 -8.06 -9.58
N ILE A 25 -47.88 -9.36 -9.74
CA ILE A 25 -46.90 -10.42 -9.46
C ILE A 25 -45.72 -10.34 -10.43
N LEU A 26 -45.96 -10.09 -11.73
CA LEU A 26 -44.90 -9.91 -12.72
C LEU A 26 -43.99 -8.72 -12.39
N ILE A 27 -44.56 -7.59 -11.95
CA ILE A 27 -43.78 -6.42 -11.52
C ILE A 27 -42.91 -6.78 -10.31
N GLY A 28 -43.48 -7.46 -9.31
CA GLY A 28 -42.71 -7.94 -8.15
C GLY A 28 -41.57 -8.89 -8.54
N TYR A 29 -41.81 -9.77 -9.50
CA TYR A 29 -40.81 -10.70 -10.02
C TYR A 29 -39.67 -9.99 -10.77
N LEU A 30 -40.00 -9.01 -11.62
CA LEU A 30 -39.00 -8.16 -12.27
C LEU A 30 -38.15 -7.44 -11.21
N GLY A 31 -38.77 -6.92 -10.14
CA GLY A 31 -38.07 -6.33 -9.01
C GLY A 31 -37.09 -7.29 -8.36
N GLN A 32 -37.48 -8.54 -8.10
CA GLN A 32 -36.57 -9.56 -7.54
C GLN A 32 -35.41 -9.89 -8.49
N MET A 33 -35.66 -9.99 -9.79
CA MET A 33 -34.58 -10.21 -10.77
C MET A 33 -33.59 -9.06 -10.82
N ILE A 34 -34.07 -7.82 -10.83
CA ILE A 34 -33.23 -6.62 -10.81
C ILE A 34 -32.41 -6.58 -9.53
N ARG A 35 -33.01 -6.88 -8.37
CA ARG A 35 -32.28 -6.94 -7.09
C ARG A 35 -31.15 -7.95 -7.11
N CYS A 36 -31.40 -9.16 -7.62
CA CYS A 36 -30.36 -10.19 -7.73
C CYS A 36 -29.24 -9.76 -8.68
N GLN A 37 -29.58 -9.16 -9.82
CA GLN A 37 -28.58 -8.61 -10.74
C GLN A 37 -27.76 -7.48 -10.11
N ASP A 38 -28.38 -6.58 -9.37
CA ASP A 38 -27.70 -5.45 -8.73
C ASP A 38 -26.74 -5.93 -7.62
N GLU A 39 -27.17 -6.91 -6.81
CA GLU A 39 -26.33 -7.53 -5.78
C GLU A 39 -25.09 -8.18 -6.38
N VAL A 40 -25.26 -8.98 -7.44
CA VAL A 40 -24.14 -9.62 -8.15
C VAL A 40 -23.22 -8.58 -8.80
N GLN A 41 -23.77 -7.54 -9.42
CA GLN A 41 -22.97 -6.48 -10.07
C GLN A 41 -22.17 -5.67 -9.05
N SER A 42 -22.76 -5.36 -7.90
CA SER A 42 -22.12 -4.65 -6.80
C SER A 42 -20.96 -5.47 -6.22
N ALA A 43 -21.20 -6.74 -5.91
CA ALA A 43 -20.17 -7.67 -5.44
C ALA A 43 -19.06 -7.82 -6.48
N LEU A 44 -19.40 -8.02 -7.75
CA LEU A 44 -18.43 -8.15 -8.84
C LEU A 44 -17.53 -6.92 -8.96
N SER A 45 -18.12 -5.72 -8.92
CA SER A 45 -17.40 -4.45 -9.01
C SER A 45 -16.47 -4.24 -7.81
N ARG A 46 -16.92 -4.63 -6.61
CA ARG A 46 -16.11 -4.54 -5.40
C ARG A 46 -14.90 -5.46 -5.47
N VAL A 47 -15.11 -6.74 -5.79
CA VAL A 47 -14.01 -7.72 -5.91
C VAL A 47 -13.01 -7.30 -6.98
N ALA A 48 -13.48 -6.78 -8.12
CA ALA A 48 -12.61 -6.28 -9.18
C ALA A 48 -11.68 -5.14 -8.70
N LYS A 49 -12.23 -4.17 -7.95
CA LYS A 49 -11.47 -3.05 -7.39
C LYS A 49 -10.47 -3.50 -6.34
N GLU A 50 -10.86 -4.40 -5.45
CA GLU A 50 -9.95 -4.95 -4.44
C GLU A 50 -8.81 -5.75 -5.09
N ALA A 51 -9.11 -6.56 -6.10
CA ALA A 51 -8.11 -7.28 -6.89
C ALA A 51 -7.13 -6.33 -7.58
N ALA A 52 -7.64 -5.24 -8.18
CA ALA A 52 -6.81 -4.22 -8.81
C ALA A 52 -5.84 -3.55 -7.81
N ALA A 53 -6.31 -3.27 -6.60
CA ALA A 53 -5.50 -2.68 -5.54
C ALA A 53 -4.48 -3.67 -4.97
N GLU A 54 -4.89 -4.89 -4.64
CA GLU A 54 -4.01 -5.94 -4.12
C GLU A 54 -2.90 -6.31 -5.11
N TYR A 55 -3.20 -6.31 -6.41
CA TYR A 55 -2.21 -6.54 -7.45
C TYR A 55 -1.22 -5.39 -7.53
N GLY A 56 -1.70 -4.14 -7.49
CA GLY A 56 -0.83 -2.96 -7.41
C GLY A 56 0.08 -2.99 -6.18
N MET A 57 -0.38 -3.56 -5.07
CA MET A 57 0.45 -3.69 -3.87
C MET A 57 1.47 -4.84 -3.96
N SER A 58 1.01 -6.06 -4.21
CA SER A 58 1.82 -7.26 -3.99
C SER A 58 2.32 -7.91 -5.28
N LYS A 59 1.81 -7.50 -6.46
CA LYS A 59 1.96 -8.21 -7.74
C LYS A 59 1.70 -9.72 -7.60
N SER A 60 0.82 -10.13 -6.67
CA SER A 60 0.59 -11.53 -6.33
C SER A 60 -0.07 -12.31 -7.46
N ASN A 61 0.42 -13.53 -7.71
CA ASN A 61 -0.17 -14.43 -8.69
C ASN A 61 -1.52 -15.01 -8.25
N THR A 62 -1.90 -14.90 -6.97
CA THR A 62 -3.21 -15.37 -6.48
C THR A 62 -4.38 -14.73 -7.23
N ILE A 63 -4.20 -13.47 -7.65
CA ILE A 63 -5.20 -12.66 -8.36
C ILE A 63 -5.40 -13.16 -9.80
N LYS A 64 -4.49 -13.98 -10.34
CA LYS A 64 -4.69 -14.64 -11.64
C LYS A 64 -5.61 -15.87 -11.55
N SER A 65 -5.97 -16.31 -10.35
CA SER A 65 -6.82 -17.49 -10.14
C SER A 65 -8.30 -17.13 -10.11
N GLN A 66 -9.15 -17.90 -10.78
CA GLN A 66 -10.61 -17.75 -10.67
C GLN A 66 -11.13 -18.10 -9.27
N ALA A 67 -10.44 -19.00 -8.54
CA ALA A 67 -10.80 -19.41 -7.19
C ALA A 67 -10.78 -18.24 -6.20
N TYR A 68 -9.83 -17.31 -6.35
CA TYR A 68 -9.77 -16.08 -5.57
C TYR A 68 -11.06 -15.26 -5.71
N TYR A 69 -11.54 -15.07 -6.94
CA TYR A 69 -12.77 -14.31 -7.22
C TYR A 69 -14.01 -15.02 -6.70
N LEU A 70 -14.09 -16.35 -6.85
CA LEU A 70 -15.19 -17.13 -6.27
C LEU A 70 -15.23 -17.00 -4.74
N ALA A 71 -14.09 -17.15 -4.08
CA ALA A 71 -13.99 -17.05 -2.63
C ALA A 71 -14.41 -15.66 -2.13
N LYS A 72 -13.85 -14.59 -2.72
CA LYS A 72 -14.22 -13.22 -2.35
C LYS A 72 -15.68 -12.90 -2.63
N MET A 73 -16.21 -13.33 -3.77
CA MET A 73 -17.60 -13.06 -4.11
C MET A 73 -18.58 -13.74 -3.16
N SER A 74 -18.23 -14.94 -2.66
CA SER A 74 -19.04 -15.63 -1.65
C SER A 74 -19.13 -14.89 -0.29
N LEU A 75 -18.19 -13.98 0.00
CA LEU A 75 -18.25 -13.13 1.20
C LEU A 75 -19.23 -11.96 1.06
N TYR A 76 -19.55 -11.56 -0.18
CA TYR A 76 -20.38 -10.37 -0.45
C TYR A 76 -21.78 -10.70 -0.94
N LEU A 77 -22.06 -11.98 -1.23
CA LEU A 77 -23.37 -12.42 -1.67
C LEU A 77 -24.15 -13.03 -0.52
N GLU A 78 -25.39 -12.62 -0.35
CA GLU A 78 -26.28 -13.08 0.71
C GLU A 78 -27.01 -14.40 0.35
N GLY A 79 -26.52 -15.11 -0.68
CA GLY A 79 -27.06 -16.40 -1.13
C GLY A 79 -28.27 -16.32 -2.07
N SER A 80 -28.65 -15.12 -2.49
CA SER A 80 -29.75 -14.87 -3.46
C SER A 80 -29.41 -15.35 -4.87
N ALA A 81 -28.12 -15.29 -5.25
CA ALA A 81 -27.62 -15.76 -6.54
C ALA A 81 -27.31 -17.26 -6.51
N GLY A 82 -27.68 -17.97 -7.57
CA GLY A 82 -27.24 -19.35 -7.77
C GLY A 82 -25.73 -19.46 -7.98
N LYS A 83 -25.24 -20.67 -8.27
CA LYS A 83 -23.79 -20.93 -8.48
C LYS A 83 -23.21 -19.96 -9.51
N ILE A 84 -22.22 -19.17 -9.08
CA ILE A 84 -21.48 -18.23 -9.94
C ILE A 84 -20.28 -18.93 -10.56
N THR A 85 -20.01 -18.59 -11.82
CA THR A 85 -18.87 -19.07 -12.57
C THR A 85 -18.13 -17.90 -13.23
N PHE A 86 -16.82 -18.03 -13.34
CA PHE A 86 -15.95 -17.01 -13.94
C PHE A 86 -15.20 -17.49 -15.18
N PHE A 87 -15.64 -18.60 -15.79
CA PHE A 87 -14.90 -19.33 -16.83
C PHE A 87 -14.41 -18.46 -17.99
N GLN A 88 -15.15 -17.41 -18.35
CA GLN A 88 -14.85 -16.53 -19.48
C GLN A 88 -14.02 -15.29 -19.10
N SER A 89 -13.69 -15.13 -17.82
CA SER A 89 -12.92 -13.99 -17.33
C SER A 89 -11.47 -14.03 -17.84
N ARG A 90 -10.90 -12.86 -18.10
CA ARG A 90 -9.49 -12.67 -18.47
C ARG A 90 -8.82 -11.87 -17.36
N LEU A 91 -7.91 -12.52 -16.64
CA LEU A 91 -7.33 -11.98 -15.41
C LEU A 91 -5.88 -11.58 -15.64
N LEU A 92 -5.58 -10.28 -15.48
CA LEU A 92 -4.23 -9.71 -15.57
C LEU A 92 -3.50 -10.16 -16.85
N LYS A 93 -4.15 -9.92 -17.99
CA LYS A 93 -3.55 -10.12 -19.32
C LYS A 93 -2.75 -8.87 -19.74
N GLU A 94 -2.57 -8.68 -21.04
CA GLU A 94 -1.97 -7.48 -21.63
C GLU A 94 -2.45 -6.20 -20.91
N ASN A 95 -1.50 -5.34 -20.56
CA ASN A 95 -1.72 -4.06 -19.86
C ASN A 95 -2.28 -4.11 -18.42
N ASP A 96 -2.09 -5.22 -17.69
CA ASP A 96 -2.57 -5.41 -16.31
C ASP A 96 -4.09 -5.27 -16.17
N GLU A 97 -4.82 -5.67 -17.22
CA GLU A 97 -6.28 -5.60 -17.25
C GLU A 97 -6.93 -6.78 -16.53
N ILE A 98 -7.96 -6.47 -15.76
CA ILE A 98 -8.83 -7.42 -15.08
C ILE A 98 -10.21 -7.33 -15.71
N ASP A 99 -10.54 -8.34 -16.51
CA ASP A 99 -11.83 -8.49 -17.18
C ASP A 99 -12.60 -9.66 -16.56
N LEU A 100 -13.52 -9.34 -15.66
CA LEU A 100 -14.30 -10.32 -14.91
C LEU A 100 -15.68 -10.50 -15.53
N ILE A 101 -16.00 -11.74 -15.90
CA ILE A 101 -17.30 -12.13 -16.46
C ILE A 101 -17.92 -13.17 -15.53
N ALA A 102 -18.94 -12.75 -14.78
CA ALA A 102 -19.73 -13.61 -13.92
C ALA A 102 -20.92 -14.19 -14.69
N GLY A 103 -20.98 -15.51 -14.78
CA GLY A 103 -22.14 -16.25 -15.25
C GLY A 103 -22.87 -16.89 -14.08
N PHE A 104 -24.18 -16.61 -13.93
CA PHE A 104 -24.99 -17.11 -12.83
C PHE A 104 -26.42 -17.35 -13.26
N ARG A 105 -27.15 -18.08 -12.40
CA ARG A 105 -28.50 -18.55 -12.66
C ARG A 105 -29.45 -18.04 -11.58
N VAL A 106 -30.55 -17.44 -12.00
CA VAL A 106 -31.61 -16.96 -11.09
C VAL A 106 -32.77 -17.95 -11.14
N LYS A 107 -33.19 -18.42 -9.96
CA LYS A 107 -34.38 -19.27 -9.82
C LYS A 107 -35.63 -18.39 -9.87
N THR A 108 -36.64 -18.86 -10.60
CA THR A 108 -37.97 -18.26 -10.55
C THR A 108 -38.69 -18.72 -9.28
N PRO A 109 -39.41 -17.84 -8.58
CA PRO A 109 -40.14 -18.22 -7.35
C PRO A 109 -41.37 -19.09 -7.62
N PHE A 110 -41.87 -19.14 -8.86
CA PHE A 110 -43.04 -19.94 -9.23
C PHE A 110 -42.85 -20.58 -10.62
N SER A 111 -43.28 -21.83 -10.78
CA SER A 111 -43.19 -22.61 -12.03
C SER A 111 -44.44 -22.47 -12.90
N ILE A 112 -44.95 -21.25 -13.10
CA ILE A 112 -46.28 -21.01 -13.73
C ILE A 112 -46.31 -21.44 -15.22
N PHE A 113 -45.15 -21.63 -15.86
CA PHE A 113 -45.07 -21.96 -17.30
C PHE A 113 -43.94 -22.93 -17.67
N SER A 114 -43.47 -23.77 -16.74
CA SER A 114 -42.23 -24.56 -16.94
C SER A 114 -41.02 -23.68 -17.32
N LEU A 115 -41.13 -22.36 -17.13
CA LEU A 115 -40.09 -21.36 -17.32
C LEU A 115 -39.00 -21.71 -16.30
N GLY A 116 -37.98 -22.42 -16.78
CA GLY A 116 -36.85 -22.85 -15.99
C GLY A 116 -36.05 -21.67 -15.46
N SER A 117 -34.85 -21.97 -14.98
CA SER A 117 -33.96 -20.95 -14.45
C SER A 117 -33.37 -20.06 -15.55
N TYR A 118 -33.31 -18.75 -15.32
CA TYR A 118 -32.70 -17.79 -16.25
C TYR A 118 -31.19 -17.68 -16.03
N GLN A 119 -30.43 -17.65 -17.12
CA GLN A 119 -28.99 -17.43 -17.11
C GLN A 119 -28.70 -15.95 -17.33
N PHE A 120 -27.88 -15.37 -16.46
CA PHE A 120 -27.40 -14.01 -16.57
C PHE A 120 -25.88 -13.98 -16.70
N ARG A 121 -25.40 -12.99 -17.45
CA ARG A 121 -23.97 -12.68 -17.58
C ARG A 121 -23.76 -11.22 -17.26
N GLN A 122 -22.82 -10.95 -16.37
CA GLN A 122 -22.41 -9.61 -15.99
C GLN A 122 -20.90 -9.48 -16.12
N ARG A 123 -20.45 -8.29 -16.52
CA ARG A 123 -19.05 -8.01 -16.83
C ARG A 123 -18.59 -6.75 -16.12
N VAL A 124 -17.39 -6.81 -15.55
CA VAL A 124 -16.65 -5.65 -15.06
C VAL A 124 -15.27 -5.68 -15.67
N HIS A 125 -14.87 -4.56 -16.26
CA HIS A 125 -13.53 -4.33 -16.77
C HIS A 125 -12.87 -3.25 -15.92
N THR A 126 -11.66 -3.54 -15.43
CA THR A 126 -10.85 -2.61 -14.66
C THR A 126 -9.37 -2.85 -14.98
N ARG A 127 -8.53 -1.88 -14.62
CA ARG A 127 -7.08 -2.02 -14.71
C ARG A 127 -6.48 -2.11 -13.32
N ALA A 128 -5.41 -2.88 -13.15
CA ALA A 128 -4.69 -2.90 -11.89
C ALA A 128 -3.93 -1.58 -11.64
N PHE A 129 -3.76 -1.22 -10.37
CA PHE A 129 -3.05 0.01 -9.99
C PHE A 129 -1.53 -0.17 -10.06
N THR A 130 -0.96 -0.22 -11.26
CA THR A 130 0.48 -0.44 -11.49
C THR A 130 1.30 0.84 -11.69
N GLY A 131 0.65 2.00 -11.79
CA GLY A 131 1.31 3.30 -12.03
C GLY A 131 1.97 3.96 -10.82
N VAL A 132 1.92 3.34 -9.64
CA VAL A 132 2.71 3.78 -8.50
C VAL A 132 3.97 2.95 -8.53
N GLU A 133 5.11 3.58 -8.87
CA GLU A 133 6.42 3.04 -8.57
C GLU A 133 6.46 2.82 -7.07
N ARG A 134 6.14 1.60 -6.66
CA ARG A 134 6.42 1.16 -5.31
C ARG A 134 7.92 1.41 -5.18
N ARG A 135 8.33 2.05 -4.08
CA ARG A 135 9.65 1.78 -3.50
C ARG A 135 9.64 0.29 -3.23
N GLU A 136 9.89 -0.52 -4.25
CA GLU A 136 10.30 -1.90 -4.10
C GLU A 136 11.41 -1.83 -3.04
N LYS A 137 11.49 -2.84 -2.17
CA LYS A 137 12.73 -2.98 -1.41
C LYS A 137 13.80 -3.14 -2.48
N GLU A 138 14.48 -2.04 -2.82
CA GLU A 138 15.61 -2.03 -3.73
C GLU A 138 16.42 -3.26 -3.37
N ASN A 139 16.83 -4.03 -4.38
CA ASN A 139 17.79 -5.09 -4.16
C ASN A 139 18.85 -4.53 -3.21
N GLU A 140 19.23 -5.26 -2.16
CA GLU A 140 20.08 -4.70 -1.09
C GLU A 140 21.37 -4.07 -1.67
N LYS A 141 21.76 -4.50 -2.88
CA LYS A 141 22.88 -4.01 -3.71
C LYS A 141 22.69 -2.60 -4.32
N ASP A 142 21.46 -2.15 -4.54
CA ASP A 142 21.11 -0.87 -5.17
C ASP A 142 20.85 0.23 -4.13
N CYS A 143 20.82 -0.11 -2.84
CA CYS A 143 20.66 0.88 -1.78
C CYS A 143 21.83 1.87 -1.75
N VAL A 144 21.51 3.16 -1.67
CA VAL A 144 22.50 4.23 -1.47
C VAL A 144 23.05 4.16 -0.04
N VAL A 145 24.38 4.23 0.08
CA VAL A 145 25.08 4.32 1.35
C VAL A 145 26.06 5.48 1.36
N TYR A 146 26.41 5.90 2.57
CA TYR A 146 27.22 7.08 2.83
C TYR A 146 28.61 6.67 3.31
N LEU A 147 29.64 7.16 2.63
CA LEU A 147 31.04 6.98 3.00
C LEU A 147 31.67 8.34 3.31
N THR A 148 32.65 8.31 4.21
CA THR A 148 33.55 9.46 4.41
C THR A 148 34.84 9.21 3.65
N GLU A 149 35.50 10.26 3.18
CA GLU A 149 36.69 10.15 2.33
C GLU A 149 37.81 9.29 2.94
N THR A 150 37.95 9.33 4.28
CA THR A 150 38.95 8.57 5.04
C THR A 150 38.34 7.41 5.83
N GLY A 151 37.05 7.11 5.64
CA GLY A 151 36.32 6.10 6.42
C GLY A 151 36.58 4.68 5.94
N THR A 152 36.74 3.75 6.88
CA THR A 152 36.87 2.31 6.61
C THR A 152 35.54 1.56 6.61
N VAL A 153 34.46 2.22 7.04
CA VAL A 153 33.11 1.66 7.12
C VAL A 153 32.12 2.48 6.30
N TYR A 154 31.04 1.83 5.85
CA TYR A 154 29.91 2.51 5.22
C TYR A 154 28.74 2.71 6.20
N HIS A 155 27.93 3.72 5.94
CA HIS A 155 26.78 4.09 6.75
C HIS A 155 25.50 4.05 5.92
N ARG A 156 24.37 3.63 6.50
CA ARG A 156 23.05 3.65 5.83
C ARG A 156 22.21 4.89 6.19
N SER A 157 22.65 5.69 7.16
CA SER A 157 21.95 6.89 7.63
C SER A 157 22.91 8.05 7.81
N LEU A 158 22.55 9.22 7.26
CA LEU A 158 23.27 10.49 7.43
C LEU A 158 23.27 10.96 8.89
N ASP A 159 22.23 10.61 9.66
CA ASP A 159 22.10 10.96 11.07
C ASP A 159 22.85 10.00 12.00
N CYS A 160 23.64 9.07 11.45
CA CYS A 160 24.52 8.25 12.26
C CYS A 160 25.45 9.15 13.09
N SER A 161 25.48 8.95 14.42
CA SER A 161 26.37 9.68 15.34
C SER A 161 27.85 9.67 14.96
N TYR A 162 28.30 8.68 14.17
CA TYR A 162 29.66 8.62 13.64
C TYR A 162 29.88 9.48 12.38
N LEU A 163 28.82 9.86 11.66
CA LEU A 163 28.88 10.84 10.58
C LEU A 163 28.63 12.25 11.12
N LYS A 164 27.47 12.44 11.75
CA LYS A 164 26.98 13.71 12.29
C LYS A 164 27.40 13.84 13.75
N LEU A 165 28.50 14.55 13.99
CA LEU A 165 28.98 14.83 15.33
C LEU A 165 28.08 15.85 16.03
N THR A 166 27.70 15.55 17.27
CA THR A 166 27.13 16.55 18.18
C THR A 166 28.24 17.46 18.66
N ILE A 167 28.25 18.70 18.17
CA ILE A 167 29.23 19.73 18.52
C ILE A 167 28.59 20.67 19.55
N SER A 168 29.21 20.76 20.73
CA SER A 168 28.83 21.70 21.77
C SER A 168 29.81 22.88 21.80
N LYS A 169 29.28 24.07 22.06
CA LYS A 169 30.06 25.30 22.25
C LYS A 169 30.16 25.55 23.76
N VAL A 170 31.38 25.71 24.26
CA VAL A 170 31.67 25.89 25.69
C VAL A 170 32.73 26.97 25.86
N LEU A 171 32.76 27.64 27.01
CA LEU A 171 33.84 28.58 27.31
C LEU A 171 35.12 27.82 27.65
N TYR A 172 36.27 28.37 27.27
CA TYR A 172 37.56 27.74 27.50
C TYR A 172 37.83 27.47 28.99
N ARG A 173 37.46 28.42 29.88
CA ARG A 173 37.55 28.24 31.34
C ARG A 173 36.81 27.01 31.88
N ASP A 174 35.68 26.64 31.27
CA ASP A 174 34.84 25.53 31.74
C ASP A 174 35.38 24.18 31.29
N LEU A 175 36.28 24.16 30.30
CA LEU A 175 36.85 22.95 29.71
C LEU A 175 37.65 22.11 30.73
N VAL A 176 38.21 22.73 31.76
CA VAL A 176 38.94 22.06 32.86
C VAL A 176 38.04 21.11 33.64
N ASN A 177 36.75 21.44 33.76
CA ASN A 177 35.76 20.66 34.50
C ASN A 177 35.02 19.64 33.63
N LEU A 178 35.11 19.75 32.31
CA LEU A 178 34.42 18.87 31.38
C LEU A 178 35.26 17.62 31.05
N ARG A 179 34.57 16.50 30.85
CA ARG A 179 35.15 15.24 30.37
C ARG A 179 34.36 14.74 29.18
N ASN A 180 34.99 13.95 28.32
CA ASN A 180 34.29 13.24 27.25
C ASN A 180 33.54 12.02 27.80
N SER A 181 32.76 11.36 26.94
CA SER A 181 31.98 10.17 27.31
C SER A 181 32.81 9.01 27.86
N SER A 182 34.13 9.00 27.64
CA SER A 182 35.08 8.00 28.14
C SER A 182 35.86 8.46 29.37
N GLY A 183 35.52 9.63 29.94
CA GLY A 183 36.19 10.19 31.12
C GLY A 183 37.51 10.94 30.83
N GLY A 184 37.88 11.10 29.56
CA GLY A 184 39.09 11.81 29.14
C GLY A 184 38.97 13.33 29.19
N LYS A 185 40.10 14.02 29.38
CA LYS A 185 40.22 15.48 29.26
C LYS A 185 40.34 15.90 27.79
N TYR A 186 39.80 17.07 27.47
CA TYR A 186 39.92 17.66 26.12
C TYR A 186 41.30 18.33 25.94
N LYS A 187 42.05 17.87 24.94
CA LYS A 187 43.37 18.39 24.55
C LYS A 187 43.26 19.39 23.41
N ILE A 188 44.34 20.12 23.16
CA ILE A 188 44.39 21.06 22.04
C ILE A 188 44.32 20.32 20.68
N CYS A 189 43.56 20.86 19.73
CA CYS A 189 43.57 20.38 18.36
C CYS A 189 44.79 20.92 17.61
N GLU A 190 45.65 20.02 17.12
CA GLU A 190 46.87 20.37 16.39
C GLU A 190 46.61 21.08 15.05
N ARG A 191 45.40 21.00 14.48
CA ARG A 191 45.08 21.55 13.16
C ARG A 191 44.52 22.97 13.22
N CYS A 192 43.54 23.21 14.09
CA CYS A 192 42.86 24.52 14.17
C CYS A 192 43.32 25.39 15.33
N CYS A 193 44.12 24.85 16.25
CA CYS A 193 44.65 25.58 17.40
C CYS A 193 46.19 25.59 17.39
N HIS A 194 46.81 25.39 16.23
CA HIS A 194 48.27 25.42 16.11
C HIS A 194 48.80 26.81 16.47
N GLY A 195 49.63 26.90 17.52
CA GLY A 195 50.21 28.16 17.99
C GLY A 195 49.22 29.14 18.64
N ILE A 196 47.99 28.71 18.95
CA ILE A 196 46.93 29.59 19.50
C ILE A 196 46.33 28.93 20.75
N THR A 197 46.53 29.57 21.90
CA THR A 197 45.83 29.25 23.15
C THR A 197 44.66 30.21 23.33
N PRO A 198 43.40 29.71 23.37
CA PRO A 198 42.25 30.55 23.66
C PRO A 198 42.38 31.20 25.05
N GLN A 199 41.89 32.43 25.19
CA GLN A 199 41.77 33.08 26.49
C GLN A 199 40.57 32.49 27.26
N ASP A 200 40.54 32.64 28.58
CA ASP A 200 39.52 32.04 29.46
C ASP A 200 38.06 32.40 29.09
N GLY A 201 37.84 33.56 28.48
CA GLY A 201 36.53 34.01 27.99
C GLY A 201 36.17 33.59 26.56
N GLU A 202 37.09 32.98 25.80
CA GLU A 202 36.82 32.55 24.43
C GLU A 202 36.02 31.25 24.39
N GLU A 203 35.15 31.14 23.38
CA GLU A 203 34.35 29.94 23.15
C GLU A 203 35.11 28.94 22.28
N VAL A 204 35.07 27.68 22.68
CA VAL A 204 35.65 26.55 21.97
C VAL A 204 34.59 25.50 21.68
N TYR A 205 34.86 24.69 20.66
CA TYR A 205 33.99 23.62 20.22
C TYR A 205 34.54 22.28 20.66
N ILE A 206 33.70 21.49 21.31
CA ILE A 206 34.00 20.13 21.73
C ILE A 206 32.95 19.17 21.17
N THR A 207 33.27 17.88 21.16
CA THR A 207 32.31 16.82 20.82
C THR A 207 32.26 15.81 21.95
N ILE A 208 31.09 15.22 22.19
CA ILE A 208 30.87 14.30 23.33
C ILE A 208 31.78 13.06 23.33
N TYR A 209 32.21 12.62 22.16
CA TYR A 209 33.08 11.43 21.98
C TYR A 209 34.52 11.79 21.61
N GLY A 210 34.80 13.04 21.26
CA GLY A 210 36.15 13.49 20.95
C GLY A 210 36.98 13.72 22.21
N ASP A 211 38.29 13.79 22.06
CA ASP A 211 39.24 14.11 23.13
C ASP A 211 39.95 15.45 22.89
N ARG A 212 39.49 16.25 21.92
CA ARG A 212 40.11 17.53 21.55
C ARG A 212 39.09 18.66 21.46
N TYR A 213 39.55 19.87 21.76
CA TYR A 213 38.79 21.11 21.58
C TYR A 213 39.28 21.85 20.34
N HIS A 214 38.37 22.60 19.72
CA HIS A 214 38.58 23.26 18.43
C HIS A 214 38.17 24.73 18.50
N LYS A 215 38.92 25.61 17.83
CA LYS A 215 38.57 27.04 17.70
C LYS A 215 37.54 27.30 16.59
N SER A 216 37.55 26.50 15.53
CA SER A 216 36.65 26.67 14.38
C SER A 216 35.76 25.44 14.16
N ARG A 217 34.47 25.68 13.86
CA ARG A 217 33.51 24.63 13.45
C ARG A 217 33.85 24.00 12.11
N THR A 218 34.63 24.68 11.26
CA THR A 218 35.03 24.20 9.94
C THR A 218 36.33 23.40 9.95
N CYS A 219 36.92 23.16 11.13
CA CYS A 219 38.11 22.32 11.27
C CYS A 219 37.87 20.94 10.63
N SER A 220 38.83 20.44 9.86
CA SER A 220 38.78 19.11 9.24
C SER A 220 38.73 17.96 10.25
N GLY A 221 39.03 18.23 11.53
CA GLY A 221 38.82 17.27 12.62
C GLY A 221 37.36 17.18 13.09
N LEU A 222 36.53 18.18 12.77
CA LEU A 222 35.09 18.23 13.10
C LEU A 222 34.20 17.98 11.88
N LYS A 223 34.58 18.53 10.73
CA LYS A 223 33.84 18.34 9.47
C LYS A 223 34.24 17.02 8.83
N ARG A 224 33.26 16.21 8.45
CA ARG A 224 33.45 15.05 7.57
C ARG A 224 32.85 15.35 6.21
N THR A 225 33.62 15.14 5.15
CA THR A 225 33.09 15.15 3.78
C THR A 225 32.43 13.80 3.52
N ILE A 226 31.14 13.80 3.23
CA ILE A 226 30.35 12.60 2.98
C ILE A 226 30.13 12.47 1.47
N ARG A 227 30.29 11.26 0.95
CA ARG A 227 29.99 10.88 -0.42
C ARG A 227 28.90 9.82 -0.44
N GLU A 228 27.99 9.94 -1.39
CA GLU A 228 26.92 8.98 -1.65
C GLU A 228 27.38 8.02 -2.73
N ILE A 229 27.33 6.72 -2.44
CA ILE A 229 27.65 5.67 -3.42
C ILE A 229 26.64 4.53 -3.27
N MET A 230 26.46 3.75 -4.33
CA MET A 230 25.65 2.52 -4.25
C MET A 230 26.37 1.46 -3.42
N LEU A 231 25.62 0.63 -2.68
CA LEU A 231 26.19 -0.44 -1.87
C LEU A 231 27.08 -1.38 -2.69
N SER A 232 26.72 -1.63 -3.96
CA SER A 232 27.52 -2.39 -4.93
C SER A 232 28.93 -1.83 -5.16
N GLN A 233 29.16 -0.53 -4.96
CA GLN A 233 30.42 0.17 -5.22
C GLN A 233 31.30 0.35 -3.97
N VAL A 234 30.81 -0.10 -2.81
CA VAL A 234 31.49 0.09 -1.51
C VAL A 234 32.79 -0.72 -1.39
N GLY A 235 32.90 -1.81 -2.15
CA GLY A 235 34.02 -2.75 -2.09
C GLY A 235 34.01 -3.57 -0.79
N ASN A 236 35.20 -3.84 -0.24
CA ASN A 236 35.39 -4.69 0.96
C ASN A 236 35.20 -3.96 2.30
N ARG A 237 34.49 -2.83 2.34
CA ARG A 237 34.31 -2.06 3.59
C ARG A 237 33.21 -2.66 4.45
N ALA A 238 33.45 -2.73 5.75
CA ALA A 238 32.48 -3.27 6.69
C ALA A 238 31.31 -2.29 6.94
N PRO A 239 30.11 -2.79 7.28
CA PRO A 239 29.02 -1.97 7.77
C PRO A 239 29.39 -1.29 9.09
N CYS A 240 28.93 -0.05 9.27
CA CYS A 240 28.98 0.64 10.55
C CYS A 240 28.24 -0.17 11.64
N SER A 241 28.82 -0.27 12.85
CA SER A 241 28.23 -1.01 13.97
C SER A 241 26.89 -0.44 14.46
N LYS A 242 26.65 0.87 14.32
CA LYS A 242 25.41 1.54 14.79
C LYS A 242 24.31 1.58 13.74
N CYS A 243 24.64 1.81 12.48
CA CYS A 243 23.64 2.04 11.42
C CYS A 243 23.77 1.07 10.23
N GLY A 244 24.70 0.13 10.28
CA GLY A 244 24.93 -0.87 9.23
C GLY A 244 24.33 -2.23 9.55
N GLY A 245 23.66 -2.38 10.70
CA GLY A 245 22.94 -3.60 11.05
C GLY A 245 21.78 -3.83 10.07
N LYS A 246 21.67 -5.06 9.56
CA LYS A 246 20.42 -5.55 8.97
C LYS A 246 19.39 -5.56 10.09
N GLU A 247 18.27 -4.85 9.92
CA GLU A 247 17.08 -5.13 10.73
C GLU A 247 16.83 -6.64 10.63
N LYS A 248 16.79 -7.32 11.78
CA LYS A 248 16.32 -8.70 11.89
C LYS A 248 14.82 -8.74 11.65
#